data_AF-A0A2V6QPK5-F1
#
_entry.id   AF-A0A2V6QPK5-F1
#
_cell.length_a   1.000
_cell.length_b   1.000
_cell.length_c   1.000
_cell.angle_alpha   90.00
_cell.angle_beta   90.00
_cell.angle_gamma   90.00
#
_symmetry.space_group_name_H-M   'P 1'
#
loop_
_entity.id
_entity.type
_entity.pdbx_description
1 polymer ?
#
loop_
_entity_poly.entity_id
_entity_poly.type
_entity_poly.pdbx_seq_one_letter_code
_entity_poly.pdbx_strand_id
1 'polypeptide(L)'
;MSHRSSVLTLCLCLALATPAAGQKPAGQPTAAELIRTLQGREFTEAVGAADRLGGFASQRAQVVPALIDALRNREWATCSGDVRDAIARSLAQLKAKEAVVPLLELVKSGKPLDHECVE
;
A
#
# COMPACT_ATOMS: atom_id res chain seq x y z
N MET A 1 -15.23 49.75 56.99
CA MET A 1 -14.41 50.72 56.21
C MET A 1 -13.42 49.88 55.41
N SER A 2 -13.78 49.28 54.27
CA SER A 2 -13.73 49.82 52.89
C SER A 2 -12.46 50.59 52.54
N HIS A 3 -11.57 49.99 51.72
CA HIS A 3 -11.23 50.41 50.33
C HIS A 3 -10.03 49.58 49.81
N ARG A 4 -10.21 48.70 48.80
CA ARG A 4 -10.15 48.91 47.32
C ARG A 4 -8.75 48.77 46.72
N SER A 5 -8.59 47.80 45.80
CA SER A 5 -7.88 47.83 44.48
C SER A 5 -7.51 46.38 44.13
N SER A 6 -8.14 45.64 43.22
CA SER A 6 -8.50 45.88 41.81
C SER A 6 -7.30 46.14 40.92
N VAL A 7 -6.63 45.07 40.46
CA VAL A 7 -5.89 45.10 39.19
C VAL A 7 -6.13 43.79 38.43
N LEU A 8 -6.90 43.95 37.35
CA LEU A 8 -7.08 43.05 36.21
C LEU A 8 -5.72 42.83 35.51
N THR A 9 -5.34 41.58 35.19
CA THR A 9 -4.35 41.28 34.13
C THR A 9 -4.76 39.95 33.51
N LEU A 10 -5.72 39.97 32.59
CA LEU A 10 -5.56 40.07 31.14
C LEU A 10 -4.90 38.81 30.52
N CYS A 11 -5.75 38.13 29.75
CA CYS A 11 -5.52 36.91 28.99
C CYS A 11 -4.30 36.98 28.07
N LEU A 12 -3.59 35.85 27.95
CA LEU A 12 -2.91 35.49 26.71
C LEU A 12 -3.02 33.97 26.49
N CYS A 13 -4.21 33.54 26.08
CA CYS A 13 -4.41 32.20 25.53
C CYS A 13 -3.84 32.19 24.11
N LEU A 14 -2.57 31.83 23.96
CA LEU A 14 -2.02 31.43 22.65
C LEU A 14 -2.67 30.08 22.27
N ALA A 15 -3.77 30.17 21.54
CA ALA A 15 -4.33 29.04 20.81
C ALA A 15 -3.38 28.70 19.66
N LEU A 16 -2.40 27.83 19.92
CA LEU A 16 -1.73 27.10 18.86
C LEU A 16 -2.76 26.19 18.21
N ALA A 17 -3.37 26.67 17.13
CA ALA A 17 -4.14 25.84 16.22
C ALA A 17 -3.15 24.86 15.56
N THR A 18 -2.95 23.72 16.18
CA THR A 18 -2.33 22.58 15.53
C THR A 18 -3.28 22.15 14.41
N PRO A 19 -2.84 22.06 13.14
CA PRO A 19 -3.66 21.39 12.15
C PRO A 19 -3.83 19.95 12.63
N ALA A 20 -5.08 19.57 12.87
CA ALA A 20 -5.45 18.20 13.15
C ALA A 20 -5.06 17.36 11.93
N ALA A 21 -3.84 16.84 11.94
CA ALA A 21 -3.45 15.74 11.07
C ALA A 21 -4.44 14.62 11.39
N GLY A 22 -5.38 14.39 10.46
CA GLY A 22 -6.41 13.38 10.61
C GLY A 22 -5.77 12.08 11.04
N GLN A 23 -6.08 11.65 12.27
CA GLN A 23 -5.65 10.35 12.76
C GLN A 23 -6.35 9.30 11.89
N LYS A 24 -5.59 8.76 10.93
CA LYS A 24 -5.94 7.57 10.18
C LYS A 24 -6.30 6.48 11.18
N PRO A 25 -7.46 5.82 11.07
CA PRO A 25 -7.78 4.71 11.95
C PRO A 25 -6.64 3.69 11.88
N ALA A 26 -6.03 3.40 13.02
CA ALA A 26 -5.10 2.29 13.15
C ALA A 26 -5.91 1.01 12.90
N GLY A 27 -5.69 0.36 11.76
CA GLY A 27 -6.40 -0.87 11.47
C GLY A 27 -6.14 -1.49 10.11
N GLN A 28 -5.90 -0.70 9.06
CA GLN A 28 -5.65 -1.26 7.73
C GLN A 28 -4.53 -0.52 6.97
N PRO A 29 -3.54 -1.25 6.43
CA PRO A 29 -2.54 -0.68 5.53
C PRO A 29 -3.19 -0.05 4.30
N THR A 30 -2.72 1.13 3.92
CA THR A 30 -3.03 1.83 2.67
C THR A 30 -2.45 1.11 1.46
N ALA A 31 -2.96 1.43 0.27
CA ALA A 31 -2.35 1.01 -0.99
C ALA A 31 -0.86 1.37 -1.06
N ALA A 32 -0.47 2.57 -0.61
CA ALA A 32 0.93 3.00 -0.63
C ALA A 32 1.83 2.15 0.29
N GLU A 33 1.37 1.83 1.50
CA GLU A 33 2.09 0.95 2.42
C GLU A 33 2.23 -0.47 1.83
N LEU A 34 1.16 -0.99 1.23
CA LEU A 34 1.16 -2.30 0.57
C LEU A 34 2.06 -2.36 -0.66
N ILE A 35 2.07 -1.32 -1.49
CA ILE A 35 2.96 -1.22 -2.65
C ILE A 35 4.42 -1.23 -2.18
N ARG A 36 4.74 -0.52 -1.10
CA ARG A 36 6.08 -0.56 -0.50
C ARG A 36 6.43 -1.96 0.01
N THR A 37 5.50 -2.66 0.65
CA THR A 37 5.71 -4.04 1.10
C THR A 37 5.92 -4.99 -0.07
N LEU A 38 5.12 -4.90 -1.14
CA LEU A 38 5.30 -5.66 -2.38
C LEU A 38 6.68 -5.45 -3.01
N GLN A 39 7.18 -4.22 -2.91
CA GLN A 39 8.51 -3.82 -3.38
C GLN A 39 9.65 -4.30 -2.46
N GLY A 40 9.35 -4.87 -1.29
CA GLY A 40 10.32 -5.48 -0.38
C GLY A 40 10.87 -6.80 -0.91
N ARG A 41 11.83 -7.39 -0.18
CA ARG A 41 12.50 -8.65 -0.57
C ARG A 41 11.83 -9.90 -0.02
N GLU A 42 11.10 -9.78 1.09
CA GLU A 42 10.47 -10.90 1.79
C GLU A 42 9.22 -11.35 1.05
N PHE A 43 9.25 -12.57 0.51
CA PHE A 43 8.19 -13.05 -0.39
C PHE A 43 6.85 -13.20 0.32
N THR A 44 6.83 -13.69 1.57
CA THR A 44 5.60 -13.88 2.34
C THR A 44 4.85 -12.56 2.55
N GLU A 45 5.59 -11.49 2.87
CA GLU A 45 5.02 -10.15 3.00
C GLU A 45 4.52 -9.62 1.64
N ALA A 46 5.28 -9.88 0.58
CA ALA A 46 4.93 -9.45 -0.77
C ALA A 46 3.69 -10.15 -1.33
N VAL A 47 3.52 -11.47 -1.10
CA VAL A 47 2.30 -12.23 -1.43
C VAL A 47 1.09 -11.61 -0.72
N GLY A 48 1.18 -11.44 0.61
CA GLY A 48 0.09 -10.86 1.39
C GLY A 48 -0.25 -9.43 0.99
N ALA A 49 0.76 -8.65 0.58
CA ALA A 49 0.55 -7.32 0.02
C ALA A 49 -0.14 -7.35 -1.33
N ALA A 50 0.31 -8.20 -2.25
CA ALA A 50 -0.28 -8.38 -3.57
C ALA A 50 -1.75 -8.79 -3.47
N ASP A 51 -2.07 -9.82 -2.68
CA ASP A 51 -3.45 -10.30 -2.51
C ASP A 51 -4.37 -9.20 -1.98
N ARG A 52 -3.92 -8.44 -0.97
CA ARG A 52 -4.71 -7.33 -0.41
C ARG A 52 -4.90 -6.20 -1.41
N LEU A 53 -3.91 -5.90 -2.25
CA LEU A 53 -3.99 -4.86 -3.29
C LEU A 53 -5.11 -5.12 -4.30
N GLY A 54 -5.51 -6.38 -4.52
CA GLY A 54 -6.65 -6.74 -5.37
C GLY A 54 -7.98 -6.10 -4.93
N GLY A 55 -8.13 -5.80 -3.63
CA GLY A 55 -9.30 -5.14 -3.05
C GLY A 55 -9.35 -3.61 -3.22
N PHE A 56 -8.29 -2.98 -3.74
CA PHE A 56 -8.16 -1.51 -3.80
C PHE A 56 -8.72 -0.90 -5.08
N ALA A 57 -9.96 -1.26 -5.44
CA ALA A 57 -10.61 -0.82 -6.68
C ALA A 57 -10.73 0.72 -6.80
N SER A 58 -11.00 1.42 -5.69
CA SER A 58 -11.06 2.90 -5.68
C SER A 58 -9.71 3.57 -5.92
N GLN A 59 -8.59 2.85 -5.74
CA GLN A 59 -7.23 3.33 -5.94
C GLN A 59 -6.54 2.64 -7.14
N ARG A 60 -7.32 2.04 -8.06
CA ARG A 60 -6.83 1.28 -9.22
C ARG A 60 -5.77 2.03 -10.03
N ALA A 61 -5.93 3.35 -10.21
CA ALA A 61 -5.01 4.19 -10.96
C ALA A 61 -3.58 4.21 -10.37
N GLN A 62 -3.43 4.00 -9.06
CA GLN A 62 -2.14 3.86 -8.39
C GLN A 62 -1.69 2.39 -8.33
N VAL A 63 -2.63 1.48 -8.05
CA VAL A 63 -2.32 0.07 -7.75
C VAL A 63 -1.94 -0.71 -8.99
N VAL A 64 -2.67 -0.56 -10.09
CA VAL A 64 -2.42 -1.36 -11.31
C VAL A 64 -1.02 -1.11 -11.89
N PRO A 65 -0.56 0.15 -12.07
CA PRO A 65 0.80 0.39 -12.53
C PRO A 65 1.87 -0.21 -11.61
N ALA A 66 1.67 -0.15 -10.30
CA ALA A 66 2.62 -0.71 -9.32
C ALA A 66 2.68 -2.25 -9.39
N LEU A 67 1.53 -2.92 -9.55
CA LEU A 67 1.46 -4.36 -9.74
C LEU A 67 2.14 -4.78 -11.05
N ILE A 68 1.92 -4.05 -12.16
CA ILE A 68 2.57 -4.32 -13.45
C ILE A 68 4.09 -4.10 -13.38
N ASP A 69 4.54 -3.04 -12.69
CA ASP A 69 5.96 -2.78 -12.48
C ASP A 69 6.63 -3.92 -11.69
N ALA A 70 6.00 -4.34 -10.58
CA ALA A 70 6.48 -5.46 -9.79
C ALA A 70 6.56 -6.75 -10.62
N LEU A 71 5.53 -7.05 -11.42
CA LEU A 71 5.47 -8.22 -12.29
C LEU A 71 6.66 -8.31 -13.26
N ARG A 72 7.09 -7.17 -13.82
CA ARG A 72 8.14 -7.09 -14.84
C ARG A 72 9.54 -7.04 -14.25
N ASN A 73 9.71 -6.27 -13.18
CA ASN A 73 11.01 -5.75 -12.78
C ASN A 73 11.49 -6.28 -11.42
N ARG A 74 10.72 -7.15 -10.76
CA ARG A 74 11.07 -7.68 -9.44
C ARG A 74 11.35 -9.17 -9.43
N GLU A 75 12.28 -9.50 -8.55
CA GLU A 75 12.56 -10.83 -8.03
C GLU A 75 12.54 -10.71 -6.50
N TRP A 76 12.01 -11.72 -5.84
CA TRP A 76 12.02 -11.83 -4.38
C TRP A 76 13.14 -12.77 -3.94
N ALA A 77 13.47 -12.75 -2.64
CA ALA A 77 14.58 -13.55 -2.13
C ALA A 77 14.41 -15.05 -2.43
N THR A 78 13.17 -15.52 -2.41
CA THR A 78 12.72 -16.87 -2.76
C THR A 78 11.31 -16.77 -3.35
N CYS A 79 10.80 -17.85 -3.96
CA CYS A 79 9.37 -18.02 -4.26
C CYS A 79 8.80 -16.89 -5.15
N SER A 80 9.53 -16.53 -6.21
CA SER A 80 9.11 -15.42 -7.07
C SER A 80 7.91 -15.78 -7.92
N GLY A 81 7.69 -17.09 -8.18
CA GLY A 81 6.47 -17.58 -8.83
C GLY A 81 5.22 -17.26 -8.03
N ASP A 82 5.24 -17.53 -6.73
CA ASP A 82 4.15 -17.24 -5.78
C ASP A 82 3.72 -15.78 -5.78
N VAL A 83 4.70 -14.86 -5.73
CA VAL A 83 4.39 -13.43 -5.71
C VAL A 83 3.82 -12.99 -7.07
N ARG A 84 4.34 -13.52 -8.18
CA ARG A 84 3.79 -13.24 -9.52
C ARG A 84 2.36 -13.76 -9.68
N ASP A 85 2.07 -14.95 -9.17
CA ASP A 85 0.71 -15.50 -9.19
C ASP A 85 -0.24 -14.63 -8.36
N ALA A 86 0.15 -14.23 -7.15
CA ALA A 86 -0.62 -13.29 -6.33
C ALA A 86 -0.87 -11.95 -7.05
N ILE A 87 0.15 -11.39 -7.71
CA ILE A 87 0.00 -10.18 -8.54
C ILE A 87 -1.00 -10.41 -9.68
N ALA A 88 -0.91 -11.53 -10.40
CA ALA A 88 -1.79 -11.86 -11.51
C ALA A 88 -3.26 -11.99 -11.06
N ARG A 89 -3.51 -12.67 -9.94
CA ARG A 89 -4.84 -12.76 -9.32
C ARG A 89 -5.39 -11.38 -8.95
N SER A 90 -4.57 -10.51 -8.35
CA SER A 90 -4.99 -9.15 -7.99
C SER A 90 -5.28 -8.27 -9.20
N LEU A 91 -4.47 -8.37 -10.26
CA LEU A 91 -4.75 -7.69 -11.53
C LEU A 91 -6.07 -8.16 -12.16
N ALA A 92 -6.39 -9.45 -12.05
CA ALA A 92 -7.68 -10.00 -12.50
C ALA A 92 -8.86 -9.45 -11.66
N GLN A 93 -8.74 -9.41 -10.33
CA GLN A 93 -9.74 -8.82 -9.43
C GLN A 93 -10.02 -7.35 -9.75
N LEU A 94 -8.97 -6.58 -10.06
CA LEU A 94 -9.05 -5.17 -10.45
C LEU A 94 -9.52 -4.95 -11.90
N LYS A 95 -9.80 -6.02 -12.65
CA LYS A 95 -10.16 -5.99 -14.07
C LYS A 95 -9.16 -5.16 -14.89
N ALA A 96 -7.87 -5.37 -14.64
CA ALA A 96 -6.77 -4.65 -15.27
C ALA A 96 -6.50 -5.15 -16.70
N LYS A 97 -7.30 -4.70 -17.67
CA LYS A 97 -7.11 -5.07 -19.09
C LYS A 97 -5.75 -4.66 -19.64
N GLU A 98 -5.19 -3.57 -19.15
CA GLU A 98 -3.84 -3.09 -19.46
C GLU A 98 -2.73 -4.07 -19.04
N ALA A 99 -3.02 -5.03 -18.13
CA ALA A 99 -2.06 -6.03 -17.70
C ALA A 99 -1.96 -7.25 -18.63
N VAL A 100 -2.85 -7.40 -19.62
CA VAL A 100 -2.86 -8.56 -20.52
C VAL A 100 -1.53 -8.74 -21.24
N VAL A 101 -0.99 -7.67 -21.84
CA VAL A 101 0.31 -7.73 -22.53
C VAL A 101 1.45 -8.02 -21.55
N PRO A 102 1.61 -7.30 -20.41
CA PRO A 102 2.61 -7.64 -19.40
C PRO A 102 2.56 -9.10 -18.91
N LEU A 103 1.38 -9.66 -18.70
CA LEU A 103 1.21 -11.06 -18.26
C LEU A 103 1.64 -12.04 -19.35
N LEU A 104 1.28 -11.78 -20.61
CA LEU A 104 1.73 -12.59 -21.75
C LEU A 104 3.25 -12.51 -21.95
N GLU A 105 3.85 -11.34 -21.76
CA GLU A 105 5.30 -11.15 -21.79
C GLU A 105 5.99 -11.95 -20.68
N LEU A 106 5.41 -11.93 -19.47
CA LEU A 106 5.92 -12.70 -18.35
C LEU A 106 5.90 -14.21 -18.66
N VAL A 107 4.79 -14.74 -19.17
CA VAL A 107 4.69 -16.16 -19.56
C VAL A 107 5.73 -16.52 -20.63
N LYS A 108 5.93 -15.65 -21.63
CA LYS A 108 6.94 -15.86 -22.68
C LYS A 108 8.37 -15.80 -22.17
N SER A 109 8.63 -15.08 -21.07
CA SER A 109 9.97 -14.92 -20.51
C SER A 109 10.51 -16.20 -19.85
N GLY A 110 9.66 -17.18 -19.55
CA GLY A 110 10.05 -18.40 -18.86
C GLY A 110 10.41 -18.19 -17.39
N LYS A 111 10.15 -17.00 -16.83
CA LYS A 111 10.26 -16.75 -15.39
C LYS A 111 9.32 -17.70 -14.62
N PRO A 112 9.71 -18.19 -13.43
CA PRO A 112 8.83 -19.02 -12.59
C PRO A 112 7.51 -18.32 -12.29
N LEU A 113 6.40 -19.07 -12.36
CA LEU A 113 5.02 -18.62 -12.13
C LEU A 113 4.27 -19.56 -11.19
N ASP A 114 4.77 -20.77 -11.02
CA ASP A 114 4.23 -21.80 -10.17
C ASP A 114 4.48 -21.49 -8.70
N HIS A 115 3.64 -22.09 -7.87
CA HIS A 115 3.74 -22.04 -6.41
C HIS A 115 4.96 -22.88 -6.00
N GLU A 116 6.08 -22.22 -5.72
CA GLU A 116 7.37 -22.88 -5.44
C GLU A 116 7.51 -23.23 -3.95
N CYS A 117 6.81 -22.50 -3.09
CA CYS A 117 6.99 -22.56 -1.64
C CYS A 117 5.64 -22.63 -0.93
N VAL A 118 5.10 -23.84 -0.81
CA VAL A 118 3.85 -24.08 -0.08
C VAL A 118 4.10 -24.02 1.43
N GLU A 119 3.29 -23.18 2.09
CA GLU A 119 2.81 -23.09 3.50
C GLU A 119 3.71 -23.65 4.63
#